data_AF-D2HH49-F1
#
_entry.id   AF-D2HH49-F1
#
_cell.length_a   1.000
_cell.length_b   1.000
_cell.length_c   1.000
_cell.angle_alpha   90.00
_cell.angle_beta   90.00
_cell.angle_gamma   90.00
#
_symmetry.space_group_name_H-M   'P 1'
#
loop_
_entity.id
_entity.type
_entity.pdbx_description
1 polymer ?
#
loop_
_entity_poly.entity_id
_entity_poly.type
_entity_poly.pdbx_seq_one_letter_code
_entity_poly.pdbx_strand_id
1 'polypeptide(L)' 'RAPTSAPGARLSRLPLARVKALVKADPDVTLAGQEAIFILARAAELFVETIAKDAYCCAQQGKRKTLQRRDL' A
#
# COMPACT_ATOMS: atom_id res chain seq x y z
N ARG A 1 -2.16 30.73 24.30
CA ARG A 1 -1.71 29.32 24.16
C ARG A 1 -2.04 28.90 22.72
N ALA A 2 -1.04 28.73 21.86
CA ALA A 2 -1.23 28.43 20.44
C ALA A 2 -1.84 27.02 20.23
N PRO A 3 -2.63 26.79 19.17
CA PRO A 3 -3.12 25.46 18.85
C PRO A 3 -1.96 24.63 18.30
N THR A 4 -1.64 23.54 18.99
CA THR A 4 -0.74 22.49 18.52
C THR A 4 -1.35 21.83 17.29
N SER A 5 -0.84 22.14 16.09
CA SER A 5 -1.15 21.42 14.86
C SER A 5 -0.82 19.94 15.07
N ALA A 6 -1.82 19.06 15.02
CA ALA A 6 -1.61 17.63 14.95
C ALA A 6 -0.64 17.32 13.79
N PRO A 7 0.31 16.36 13.94
CA PRO A 7 1.20 15.99 12.85
C PRO A 7 0.35 15.62 11.65
N GLY A 8 0.46 16.42 10.58
CA GLY A 8 -0.46 16.40 9.45
C GLY A 8 -0.73 14.98 8.97
N ALA A 9 -2.01 14.61 8.91
CA ALA A 9 -2.43 13.31 8.40
C ALA A 9 -1.78 13.08 7.04
N ARG A 10 -0.86 12.11 6.94
CA ARG A 10 -0.28 11.76 5.66
C ARG A 10 -1.40 11.24 4.77
N LEU A 11 -1.55 11.83 3.59
CA LEU A 11 -2.60 11.49 2.64
C LEU A 11 -2.48 10.04 2.10
N SER A 12 -1.29 9.44 2.19
CA SER A 12 -1.04 8.02 1.94
C SER A 12 -0.25 7.40 3.10
N ARG A 13 -0.56 6.13 3.37
CA ARG A 13 0.13 5.27 4.35
C ARG A 13 1.49 4.84 3.81
N LEU A 14 1.64 4.77 2.48
CA LEU A 14 2.88 4.40 1.80
C LEU A 14 3.77 5.62 1.52
N PRO A 15 5.11 5.49 1.61
CA PRO A 15 6.03 6.55 1.26
C PRO A 15 6.06 6.78 -0.27
N LEU A 16 5.48 7.90 -0.73
CA LEU A 16 5.37 8.22 -2.16
C LEU A 16 6.72 8.24 -2.90
N ALA A 17 7.80 8.64 -2.24
CA ALA A 17 9.15 8.59 -2.81
C ALA A 17 9.58 7.17 -3.20
N ARG A 18 9.19 6.15 -2.41
CA ARG A 18 9.48 4.75 -2.74
C ARG A 18 8.58 4.22 -3.84
N VAL A 19 7.29 4.58 -3.82
CA VAL A 19 6.38 4.24 -4.93
C VAL A 19 6.93 4.81 -6.24
N LYS A 20 7.36 6.08 -6.25
CA LYS A 20 8.00 6.70 -7.42
C LYS A 20 9.27 5.99 -7.88
N ALA A 21 10.13 5.58 -6.94
CA ALA A 21 11.36 4.86 -7.28
C ALA A 21 11.06 3.50 -7.92
N LEU A 22 10.04 2.77 -7.44
CA LEU A 22 9.61 1.50 -8.02
C LEU A 22 9.00 1.68 -9.42
N VAL A 23 8.17 2.71 -9.59
CA VAL A 23 7.57 3.05 -10.89
C VAL A 23 8.65 3.41 -11.91
N LYS A 24 9.69 4.15 -11.51
CA LYS A 24 10.82 4.51 -12.36
C LYS A 24 11.89 3.43 -12.52
N ALA A 25 11.74 2.28 -11.85
CA ALA A 25 12.62 1.14 -12.09
C ALA A 25 12.31 0.45 -13.43
N ASP A 26 11.11 0.70 -13.98
CA ASP A 26 10.74 0.29 -15.33
C ASP A 26 11.46 1.20 -16.37
N PRO A 27 12.26 0.62 -17.28
CA PRO A 27 13.03 1.39 -18.28
C PRO A 27 12.14 2.15 -19.27
N ASP A 28 10.89 1.74 -19.48
CA ASP A 28 9.97 2.39 -20.40
C ASP A 28 9.28 3.61 -19.75
N VAL A 29 9.43 3.80 -18.43
CA VAL A 29 8.83 4.92 -17.68
C VAL A 29 9.79 6.10 -17.61
N THR A 30 9.65 7.02 -18.55
CA THR A 30 10.47 8.26 -18.60
C THR A 30 10.01 9.33 -17.60
N LEU A 31 8.69 9.49 -17.43
CA LEU A 31 8.07 10.47 -16.53
C LEU A 31 7.04 9.80 -15.62
N ALA A 32 7.00 10.22 -14.35
CA ALA A 32 5.95 9.83 -13.42
C ALA A 32 5.50 11.07 -12.63
N GLY A 33 4.27 11.51 -12.90
CA GLY A 33 3.64 12.66 -12.25
C GLY A 33 3.21 12.37 -10.81
N GLN A 34 3.12 13.40 -9.97
CA GLN A 34 2.81 13.26 -8.55
C GLN A 34 1.43 12.62 -8.29
N GLU A 35 0.41 13.01 -9.07
CA GLU A 35 -0.94 12.45 -8.96
C GLU A 35 -0.98 10.95 -9.31
N ALA A 36 -0.26 10.54 -10.36
CA ALA A 36 -0.14 9.13 -10.73
C ALA A 36 0.53 8.31 -9.61
N ILE A 37 1.61 8.83 -9.02
CA ILE A 37 2.27 8.20 -7.87
C ILE A 37 1.35 8.10 -6.66
N PHE A 38 0.54 9.13 -6.39
CA PHE A 38 -0.43 9.12 -5.30
C PHE A 38 -1.54 8.08 -5.52
N ILE A 39 -2.10 8.00 -6.73
CA ILE A 39 -3.11 7.00 -7.09
C ILE A 39 -2.54 5.58 -6.98
N LEU A 40 -1.31 5.36 -7.46
CA LEU A 40 -0.63 4.07 -7.33
C LEU A 40 -0.40 3.69 -5.87
N ALA A 41 -0.02 4.65 -5.03
CA ALA A 41 0.11 4.40 -3.60
C ALA A 41 -1.23 3.98 -2.97
N ARG A 42 -2.32 4.66 -3.31
CA ARG A 42 -3.67 4.32 -2.83
C ARG A 42 -4.15 2.96 -3.36
N ALA A 43 -3.88 2.66 -4.62
CA ALA A 43 -4.20 1.37 -5.22
C ALA A 43 -3.42 0.24 -4.53
N ALA A 44 -2.14 0.45 -4.23
CA ALA A 44 -1.32 -0.52 -3.50
C ALA A 44 -1.82 -0.76 -2.07
N GLU A 45 -2.30 0.28 -1.38
CA GLU A 45 -2.94 0.13 -0.05
C GLU A 45 -4.18 -0.78 -0.13
N LEU A 46 -5.07 -0.54 -1.11
CA LEU A 46 -6.26 -1.35 -1.33
C LEU A 46 -5.91 -2.78 -1.76
N PHE A 47 -4.90 -2.94 -2.62
CA PHE A 47 -4.42 -4.23 -3.09
C PHE A 47 -3.94 -5.12 -1.93
N VAL A 48 -3.11 -4.56 -1.03
CA VAL A 48 -2.63 -5.29 0.15
C VAL A 48 -3.79 -5.63 1.09
N GLU A 49 -4.74 -4.73 1.29
CA GLU A 49 -5.92 -5.00 2.12
C GLU A 49 -6.77 -6.15 1.57
N THR A 50 -7.03 -6.15 0.26
CA THR A 50 -7.81 -7.20 -0.40
C THR A 50 -7.11 -8.55 -0.31
N ILE A 51 -5.83 -8.62 -0.70
CA ILE A 51 -5.06 -9.87 -0.63
C ILE A 51 -4.97 -10.39 0.81
N ALA A 52 -4.78 -9.51 1.80
CA ALA A 52 -4.70 -9.92 3.19
C ALA A 52 -6.03 -10.52 3.69
N LYS A 53 -7.18 -9.97 3.27
CA LYS A 53 -8.50 -10.51 3.60
C LYS A 53 -8.73 -11.86 2.93
N ASP A 54 -8.40 -11.98 1.65
CA ASP A 54 -8.57 -13.23 0.90
C ASP A 54 -7.69 -14.35 1.45
N ALA A 55 -6.42 -14.04 1.75
CA ALA A 55 -5.52 -14.98 2.39
C ALA A 55 -6.00 -15.40 3.78
N TYR A 56 -6.59 -14.48 4.54
CA TYR A 56 -7.18 -14.81 5.84
C TYR A 56 -8.38 -15.74 5.70
N CYS A 57 -9.22 -15.58 4.67
CA CYS A 57 -10.29 -16.52 4.37
C CYS A 57 -9.74 -17.93 4.10
N CYS A 58 -8.65 -18.07 3.33
CA CYS A 58 -7.97 -19.35 3.10
C CYS A 58 -7.41 -19.97 4.40
N ALA A 59 -6.78 -19.16 5.26
CA ALA A 59 -6.26 -19.63 6.54
C ALA A 59 -7.38 -20.17 7.46
N GLN A 60 -8.53 -19.48 7.47
CA GLN A 60 -9.69 -19.84 8.28
C GLN A 60 -10.37 -21.13 7.81
N GLN A 61 -10.38 -21.42 6.51
CA GLN A 61 -10.82 -22.72 5.99
C GLN A 61 -9.96 -23.86 6.56
N GLY A 62 -8.66 -23.60 6.77
CA GLY A 62 -7.75 -24.50 7.48
C GLY A 62 -7.84 -24.45 9.00
N LYS A 63 -8.83 -23.76 9.58
CA LYS A 63 -9.00 -23.52 11.04
C LYS A 63 -7.78 -22.86 11.70
N ARG A 64 -7.00 -22.09 10.94
CA ARG A 64 -5.78 -21.40 11.41
C ARG A 64 -6.06 -19.91 11.56
N LYS A 65 -5.42 -19.32 12.57
CA LYS A 65 -5.44 -17.86 12.81
C LYS A 65 -4.14 -17.16 12.36
N THR A 66 -3.12 -17.94 12.01
CA THR A 66 -1.83 -17.44 11.51
C THR A 66 -1.78 -17.61 10.01
N LEU A 67 -1.59 -16.50 9.29
CA LEU A 67 -1.34 -16.51 7.85
C LEU A 67 -0.01 -17.21 7.54
N GLN A 68 -0.02 -18.02 6.50
CA GLN A 68 1.13 -18.73 5.97
C GLN A 68 1.29 -18.41 4.49
N ARG A 69 2.48 -18.67 3.94
CA ARG A 69 2.78 -18.37 2.53
C ARG A 69 1.86 -19.10 1.54
N ARG A 70 1.28 -20.23 1.93
CA ARG A 70 0.30 -21.00 1.13
C ARG A 70 -1.10 -20.40 1.08
N ASP A 71 -1.38 -19.40 1.92
CA ASP A 71 -2.69 -18.75 1.97
C ASP A 71 -2.79 -17.58 0.98
N LEU A 72 -1.64 -17.08 0.52
CA LEU A 72 -1.51 -16.11 -0.59
C LEU A 72 -1.55 -16.85 -1.92
#